data_AF-A0AAN1CRE1-F1
#
_entry.id   AF-A0AAN1CRE1-F1
#
_cell.length_a   1.000
_cell.length_b   1.000
_cell.length_c   1.000
_cell.angle_alpha   90.00
_cell.angle_beta   90.00
_cell.angle_gamma   90.00
#
_symmetry.space_group_name_H-M   'P 1'
#
loop_
_entity.id
_entity.type
_entity.pdbx_description
1 polymer ?
#
loop_
_entity_poly.entity_id
_entity_poly.type
_entity_poly.pdbx_seq_one_letter_code
_entity_poly.pdbx_strand_id
1 'polypeptide(L)'
;MKKSLIALFLLILTGCTHNQAKHLNANKSAVNLYPQYMSNIQLCDTLYYGRRTNQTQAAIGSEFNRRGLSRSWCQRETNKLYLVHAYEYLSKKLDSSSSDEASAVVLPAN
;
A
#
# COMPACT_ATOMS: atom_id res chain seq x y z
N MET A 1 -33.91 19.55 -3.71
CA MET A 1 -32.55 20.16 -3.73
C MET A 1 -31.53 19.47 -2.82
N LYS A 2 -31.90 18.96 -1.63
CA LYS A 2 -30.97 18.26 -0.71
C LYS A 2 -30.35 16.95 -1.27
N LYS A 3 -31.06 16.21 -2.12
CA LYS A 3 -30.59 14.94 -2.70
C LYS A 3 -29.45 15.12 -3.72
N SER A 4 -29.37 16.26 -4.42
CA SER A 4 -28.26 16.56 -5.35
C SER A 4 -26.95 16.90 -4.64
N LEU A 5 -27.01 17.45 -3.42
CA LEU A 5 -25.81 17.75 -2.62
C LEU A 5 -25.10 16.47 -2.17
N ILE A 6 -25.84 15.40 -1.87
CA ILE A 6 -25.29 14.09 -1.50
C ILE A 6 -24.60 13.44 -2.71
N ALA A 7 -25.20 13.53 -3.90
CA ALA A 7 -24.62 13.02 -5.13
C ALA A 7 -23.31 13.76 -5.52
N LEU A 8 -23.26 15.08 -5.29
CA LEU A 8 -22.05 15.88 -5.54
C LEU A 8 -20.93 15.55 -4.54
N PHE A 9 -21.26 15.23 -3.28
CA PHE A 9 -20.28 14.83 -2.28
C PHE A 9 -19.63 13.46 -2.61
N LEU A 10 -20.41 12.52 -3.14
CA LEU A 10 -19.93 11.20 -3.57
C LEU A 10 -18.97 11.26 -4.78
N LEU A 11 -19.15 12.24 -5.66
CA LEU A 11 -18.25 12.46 -6.81
C LEU A 11 -16.88 13.04 -6.40
N ILE A 12 -16.77 13.70 -5.26
CA ILE A 12 -15.51 14.27 -4.77
C ILE A 12 -14.66 13.20 -4.06
N LEU A 13 -15.28 12.13 -3.54
CA LEU A 13 -14.60 11.01 -2.87
C LEU A 13 -13.87 10.05 -3.84
N THR A 14 -14.21 10.04 -5.13
CA THR A 14 -13.56 9.16 -6.13
C THR A 14 -12.29 9.76 -6.76
N GLY A 15 -11.90 10.98 -6.36
CA GLY A 15 -10.80 11.73 -6.98
C GLY A 15 -9.38 11.54 -6.39
N CYS A 16 -9.19 10.68 -5.39
CA CYS A 16 -7.94 10.63 -4.61
C CYS A 16 -7.20 9.27 -4.63
N THR A 17 -7.05 8.55 -5.75
CA THR A 17 -6.57 7.14 -5.65
C THR A 17 -5.53 6.66 -6.66
N HIS A 18 -4.64 7.50 -7.17
CA HIS A 18 -3.50 6.98 -7.96
C HIS A 18 -2.13 7.43 -7.46
N ASN A 19 -1.94 8.73 -7.20
CA ASN A 19 -0.61 9.22 -6.82
C ASN A 19 -0.36 9.22 -5.30
N GLN A 20 -1.42 9.25 -4.48
CA GLN A 20 -1.31 9.21 -3.02
C GLN A 20 -1.00 7.79 -2.49
N ALA A 21 -1.38 6.73 -3.22
CA ALA A 21 -1.00 5.35 -2.89
C ALA A 21 0.51 5.12 -2.98
N LYS A 22 1.22 5.83 -3.88
CA LYS A 22 2.69 5.80 -3.94
C LYS A 22 3.35 6.30 -2.64
N HIS A 23 2.65 7.16 -1.89
CA HIS A 23 3.11 7.68 -0.59
C HIS A 23 2.77 6.79 0.60
N LEU A 24 1.93 5.76 0.43
CA LEU A 24 1.74 4.65 1.38
C LEU A 24 2.85 3.61 1.23
N ASN A 25 4.06 4.03 0.83
CA ASN A 25 5.24 3.19 0.97
C ASN A 25 5.47 3.00 2.47
N ALA A 26 4.92 1.90 3.02
CA ALA A 26 4.99 1.49 4.43
C ALA A 26 6.44 1.35 4.94
N ASN A 27 7.41 1.46 4.04
CA ASN A 27 8.83 1.26 4.25
C ASN A 27 9.64 2.58 4.14
N LYS A 28 9.25 3.62 4.89
CA LYS A 28 10.04 4.88 4.97
C LYS A 28 11.36 4.74 5.73
N SER A 29 11.52 3.69 6.54
CA SER A 29 12.74 3.47 7.31
C SER A 29 13.92 3.13 6.41
N ALA A 30 15.08 3.72 6.73
CA ALA A 30 16.33 3.47 6.01
C ALA A 30 16.76 2.00 6.12
N VAL A 31 17.32 1.45 5.05
CA VAL A 31 17.87 0.09 5.02
C VAL A 31 19.37 0.16 5.32
N ASN A 32 19.76 -0.32 6.50
CA ASN A 32 21.15 -0.30 6.97
C ASN A 32 21.85 -1.67 6.90
N LEU A 33 21.28 -2.61 6.14
CA LEU A 33 21.86 -3.93 5.90
C LEU A 33 22.85 -3.87 4.73
N TYR A 34 23.80 -4.82 4.68
CA TYR A 34 24.61 -5.00 3.48
C TYR A 34 23.76 -5.51 2.31
N PRO A 35 24.09 -5.17 1.05
CA PRO A 35 23.30 -5.59 -0.12
C PRO A 35 23.04 -7.11 -0.18
N GLN A 36 24.01 -7.94 0.19
CA GLN A 36 23.84 -9.40 0.22
C GLN A 36 22.72 -9.89 1.15
N TYR A 37 22.37 -9.11 2.18
CA TYR A 37 21.30 -9.43 3.13
C TYR A 37 20.03 -8.62 2.89
N MET A 38 20.01 -7.71 1.91
CA MET A 38 18.79 -7.01 1.52
C MET A 38 17.83 -7.97 0.83
N SER A 39 16.53 -7.82 1.08
CA SER A 39 15.50 -8.49 0.29
C SER A 39 15.44 -7.92 -1.12
N ASN A 40 14.86 -8.66 -2.07
CA ASN A 40 14.73 -8.18 -3.46
C ASN A 40 13.93 -6.87 -3.54
N ILE A 41 12.91 -6.71 -2.69
CA ILE A 41 12.15 -5.46 -2.59
C ILE A 41 12.99 -4.33 -1.99
N GLN A 42 13.82 -4.59 -0.98
CA GLN A 42 14.72 -3.56 -0.44
C GLN A 42 15.75 -3.09 -1.48
N LEU A 43 16.26 -4.00 -2.32
CA LEU A 43 17.12 -3.62 -3.45
C LEU A 43 16.36 -2.76 -4.47
N CYS A 44 15.12 -3.11 -4.81
CA CYS A 44 14.26 -2.30 -5.67
C CYS A 44 13.97 -0.90 -5.09
N ASP A 45 13.63 -0.84 -3.80
CA ASP A 45 13.31 0.38 -3.07
C ASP A 45 14.48 1.35 -3.01
N THR A 46 15.67 0.83 -2.70
CA THR A 46 16.90 1.64 -2.58
C THR A 46 17.44 2.08 -3.93
N LEU A 47 17.28 1.27 -4.98
CA LEU A 47 17.80 1.57 -6.32
C LEU A 47 16.85 2.45 -7.16
N TYR A 48 15.53 2.24 -7.10
CA TYR A 48 14.56 2.89 -8.00
C TYR A 48 13.53 3.79 -7.31
N TYR A 49 13.23 3.56 -6.02
CA TYR A 49 12.14 4.25 -5.33
C TYR A 49 12.63 5.20 -4.21
N GLY A 50 13.93 5.46 -4.14
CA GLY A 50 14.51 6.49 -3.29
C GLY A 50 14.52 6.18 -1.79
N ARG A 51 14.43 4.90 -1.41
CA ARG A 51 14.57 4.50 0.00
C ARG A 51 16.00 4.72 0.47
N ARG A 52 16.16 5.39 1.62
CA ARG A 52 17.49 5.74 2.15
C ARG A 52 18.27 4.49 2.58
N THR A 53 19.58 4.52 2.39
CA THR A 53 20.51 3.48 2.79
C THR A 53 21.91 4.07 2.97
N ASN A 54 22.71 3.43 3.82
CA ASN A 54 24.12 3.78 4.01
C ASN A 54 25.04 3.03 3.02
N GLN A 55 24.50 2.18 2.17
CA GLN A 55 25.25 1.42 1.17
C GLN A 55 25.43 2.22 -0.12
N THR A 56 26.50 1.94 -0.87
CA THR A 56 26.76 2.61 -2.15
C THR A 56 25.83 2.10 -3.24
N GLN A 57 25.45 2.97 -4.18
CA GLN A 57 24.61 2.58 -5.33
C GLN A 57 25.29 1.50 -6.18
N ALA A 58 26.62 1.52 -6.28
CA ALA A 58 27.38 0.49 -6.99
C ALA A 58 27.21 -0.90 -6.34
N ALA A 59 27.31 -1.00 -5.01
CA ALA A 59 27.16 -2.27 -4.30
C ALA A 59 25.72 -2.82 -4.37
N ILE A 60 24.73 -1.91 -4.31
CA ILE A 60 23.32 -2.27 -4.48
C ILE A 60 23.07 -2.73 -5.92
N GLY A 61 23.56 -1.99 -6.91
CA GLY A 61 23.42 -2.32 -8.33
C GLY A 61 24.12 -3.62 -8.72
N SER A 62 25.31 -3.89 -8.16
CA SER A 62 26.01 -5.16 -8.40
C SER A 62 25.23 -6.33 -7.84
N GLU A 63 24.65 -6.20 -6.64
CA GLU A 63 23.84 -7.26 -6.05
C GLU A 63 22.51 -7.46 -6.82
N PHE A 64 21.88 -6.37 -7.24
CA PHE A 64 20.70 -6.40 -8.08
C PHE A 64 20.93 -7.17 -9.38
N ASN A 65 22.04 -6.89 -10.06
CA ASN A 65 22.44 -7.59 -11.29
C ASN A 65 22.84 -9.04 -11.02
N ARG A 66 23.57 -9.31 -9.92
CA ARG A 66 23.95 -10.67 -9.51
C ARG A 66 22.73 -11.56 -9.30
N ARG A 67 21.63 -11.01 -8.79
CA ARG A 67 20.36 -11.71 -8.58
C ARG A 67 19.48 -11.79 -9.83
N GLY A 68 19.90 -11.22 -10.97
CA GLY A 68 19.11 -11.20 -12.20
C GLY A 68 17.79 -10.44 -12.05
N LEU A 69 17.72 -9.47 -11.14
CA LEU A 69 16.52 -8.65 -10.95
C LEU A 69 16.39 -7.64 -12.10
N SER A 70 15.15 -7.21 -12.37
CA SER A 70 14.86 -6.22 -13.39
C SER A 70 13.89 -5.17 -12.86
N ARG A 71 13.93 -3.97 -13.45
CA ARG A 71 13.02 -2.89 -13.08
C ARG A 71 11.55 -3.29 -13.28
N SER A 72 11.24 -4.08 -14.32
CA SER A 72 9.89 -4.60 -14.55
C SER A 72 9.45 -5.60 -13.49
N TRP A 73 10.38 -6.42 -12.96
CA TRP A 73 10.11 -7.27 -11.82
C TRP A 73 9.77 -6.44 -10.58
N CYS A 74 10.56 -5.41 -10.27
CA CYS A 74 10.29 -4.50 -9.17
C CYS A 74 8.88 -3.88 -9.29
N GLN A 75 8.53 -3.37 -10.47
CA GLN A 75 7.22 -2.75 -10.69
C GLN A 75 6.07 -3.73 -10.47
N ARG A 76 6.18 -4.95 -10.99
CA ARG A 76 5.15 -5.99 -10.85
C ARG A 76 4.97 -6.40 -9.39
N GLU A 77 6.08 -6.57 -8.66
CA GLU A 77 6.02 -7.02 -7.28
C GLU A 77 5.48 -5.94 -6.33
N THR A 78 5.87 -4.68 -6.53
CA THR A 78 5.28 -3.55 -5.82
C THR A 78 3.78 -3.40 -6.13
N ASN A 79 3.37 -3.59 -7.38
CA ASN A 79 1.95 -3.54 -7.76
C ASN A 79 1.12 -4.65 -7.09
N LYS A 80 1.65 -5.85 -6.92
CA LYS A 80 0.95 -6.93 -6.18
C LYS A 80 0.68 -6.54 -4.74
N LEU A 81 1.66 -5.94 -4.06
CA LEU A 81 1.48 -5.45 -2.68
C LEU A 81 0.35 -4.42 -2.60
N TYR A 82 0.25 -3.52 -3.58
CA TYR A 82 -0.86 -2.57 -3.66
C TYR A 82 -2.21 -3.26 -3.84
N LEU A 83 -2.29 -4.27 -4.71
CA LEU A 83 -3.53 -5.01 -4.94
C LEU A 83 -3.98 -5.80 -3.71
N VAL A 84 -3.04 -6.46 -3.01
CA VAL A 84 -3.33 -7.21 -1.79
C VAL A 84 -3.80 -6.27 -0.68
N HIS A 85 -3.10 -5.17 -0.43
CA HIS A 85 -3.53 -4.20 0.59
C HIS A 85 -4.86 -3.54 0.25
N ALA A 86 -5.12 -3.25 -1.03
CA ALA A 86 -6.41 -2.73 -1.47
C ALA A 86 -7.52 -3.75 -1.22
N TYR A 87 -7.27 -5.03 -1.52
CA TYR A 87 -8.21 -6.12 -1.26
C TYR A 87 -8.45 -6.32 0.23
N GLU A 88 -7.40 -6.37 1.07
CA GLU A 88 -7.52 -6.49 2.53
C GLU A 88 -8.29 -5.32 3.14
N TYR A 89 -7.98 -4.09 2.71
CA TYR A 89 -8.71 -2.90 3.16
C TYR A 89 -10.19 -2.97 2.77
N LEU A 90 -10.49 -3.40 1.55
CA LEU A 90 -11.86 -3.53 1.07
C LEU A 90 -12.61 -4.67 1.79
N SER A 91 -11.97 -5.82 1.97
CA SER A 91 -12.51 -6.97 2.69
C SER A 91 -12.83 -6.62 4.14
N LYS A 92 -11.89 -5.98 4.85
CA LYS A 92 -12.10 -5.53 6.23
C LYS A 92 -13.26 -4.55 6.34
N LYS A 93 -13.45 -3.70 5.33
CA LYS A 93 -14.55 -2.74 5.27
C LYS A 93 -15.90 -3.42 5.01
N LEU A 94 -15.94 -4.42 4.14
CA LEU A 94 -17.12 -5.24 3.89
C LEU A 94 -17.52 -6.04 5.13
N ASP A 95 -16.56 -6.68 5.80
CA ASP A 95 -16.79 -7.39 7.05
C ASP A 95 -17.32 -6.45 8.14
N SER A 96 -16.74 -5.24 8.28
CA SER A 96 -17.23 -4.23 9.24
C SER A 96 -18.63 -3.69 8.91
N SER A 97 -19.04 -3.71 7.64
CA SER A 97 -20.38 -3.25 7.21
C SER A 97 -21.48 -4.29 7.42
N SER A 98 -21.13 -5.54 7.73
CA SER A 98 -22.10 -6.62 8.03
C SER A 98 -22.51 -6.69 9.51
N SER A 99 -21.92 -5.86 10.39
CA SER A 99 -22.16 -5.89 11.84
C SER A 99 -23.01 -4.72 12.38
N ASP A 100 -23.42 -3.76 11.54
CA ASP A 100 -24.20 -2.59 12.00
C ASP A 100 -25.72 -2.71 11.79
N GLU A 101 -26.24 -3.88 11.41
CA GLU A 101 -27.68 -4.14 11.24
C GLU A 101 -28.17 -5.32 12.12
N ALA A 102 -27.91 -5.28 13.43
CA ALA A 102 -28.66 -6.08 14.40
C ALA A 102 -28.44 -5.61 15.85
N SER A 103 -28.96 -4.45 16.24
CA SER A 103 -29.15 -4.19 17.68
C SER A 103 -30.19 -3.09 17.97
N ALA A 104 -31.42 -3.26 17.49
CA ALA A 104 -32.57 -2.68 18.19
C ALA A 104 -32.88 -3.58 19.39
N VAL A 105 -32.16 -3.40 20.50
CA VAL A 105 -32.49 -4.01 21.79
C VAL A 105 -33.77 -3.35 22.29
N VAL A 106 -34.89 -4.05 22.17
CA VAL A 106 -36.13 -3.73 22.90
C VAL A 106 -35.98 -4.32 24.30
N LEU A 107 -35.83 -3.47 25.31
CA LEU A 107 -35.91 -3.84 26.72
C LEU A 107 -37.39 -4.10 27.07
N PRO A 108 -37.77 -5.28 27.61
CA PRO A 108 -39.08 -5.42 28.25
C PRO A 108 -39.10 -4.65 29.56
N ALA A 109 -40.18 -3.88 29.76
CA ALA A 109 -40.47 -3.21 31.01
C ALA A 109 -40.81 -4.25 32.09
N ASN A 110 -40.13 -4.15 33.24
CA ASN A 110 -40.62 -4.66 34.52
C ASN A 110 -40.20 -3.72 35.64
#